data_AF-A0A0M2KIR1-F1
#
_entry.id   AF-A0A0M2KIR1-F1
#
_cell.length_a   1.000
_cell.length_b   1.000
_cell.length_c   1.000
_cell.angle_alpha   90.00
_cell.angle_beta   90.00
_cell.angle_gamma   90.00
#
_symmetry.space_group_name_H-M   'P 1'
#
loop_
_entity.id
_entity.type
_entity.pdbx_description
1 polymer ?
#
loop_
_entity_poly.entity_id
_entity_poly.type
_entity_poly.pdbx_seq_one_letter_code
_entity_poly.pdbx_strand_id
1 'polypeptide(L)'
;MRRIALYLLFPAWLASADSGLDPYTAAVLAPCMGIKHSVEVMSCLMDLADSKKKEYESQFKVYLQAIASLKEDQRDQQRMTEREKKAKEGWDIYTENSCMAAVTLYEKERFAYKAKYYNCIIINYSKRIDFYKKEEF
;
A
#
# COMPACT_ATOMS: atom_id res chain seq x y z
N MET A 1 -60.57 -11.67 -12.52
CA MET A 1 -59.69 -10.48 -12.52
C MET A 1 -59.73 -9.78 -11.17
N ARG A 2 -58.69 -9.89 -10.34
CA ARG A 2 -58.15 -8.83 -9.46
C ARG A 2 -57.02 -9.35 -8.55
N ARG A 3 -55.79 -8.96 -8.92
CA ARG A 3 -54.62 -8.53 -8.12
C ARG A 3 -54.11 -9.45 -7.00
N ILE A 4 -53.06 -10.21 -7.30
CA ILE A 4 -52.08 -10.68 -6.30
C ILE A 4 -51.03 -9.56 -6.16
N ALA A 5 -50.97 -8.93 -4.99
CA ALA A 5 -49.88 -8.05 -4.62
C ALA A 5 -48.67 -8.93 -4.26
N LEU A 6 -47.68 -9.01 -5.16
CA LEU A 6 -46.36 -9.51 -4.80
C LEU A 6 -45.70 -8.46 -3.91
N TYR A 7 -45.70 -8.71 -2.60
CA TYR A 7 -44.79 -8.05 -1.69
C TYR A 7 -43.37 -8.48 -2.08
N LEU A 8 -42.68 -7.60 -2.81
CA LEU A 8 -41.23 -7.67 -2.95
C LEU A 8 -40.65 -7.46 -1.56
N LEU A 9 -40.38 -8.57 -0.87
CA LEU A 9 -39.41 -8.63 0.20
C LEU A 9 -38.06 -8.32 -0.41
N PHE A 10 -37.74 -7.03 -0.52
CA PHE A 10 -36.35 -6.60 -0.66
C PHE A 10 -35.64 -7.05 0.61
N PRO A 11 -34.70 -8.01 0.55
CA PRO A 11 -33.86 -8.23 1.69
C PRO A 11 -33.06 -6.93 1.85
N ALA A 12 -33.17 -6.32 3.04
CA ALA A 12 -32.37 -5.20 3.47
C ALA A 12 -30.91 -5.68 3.61
N TRP A 13 -30.26 -5.92 2.48
CA TRP A 13 -28.83 -6.01 2.42
C TRP A 13 -28.32 -4.60 2.64
N LEU A 14 -27.79 -4.41 3.85
CA LEU A 14 -26.75 -3.46 4.22
C LEU A 14 -26.35 -2.57 3.05
N ALA A 15 -26.91 -1.36 3.02
CA ALA A 15 -26.22 -0.21 2.45
C ALA A 15 -24.97 0.02 3.32
N SER A 16 -23.94 -0.80 3.14
CA SER A 16 -22.59 -0.41 3.54
C SER A 16 -22.22 0.74 2.61
N ALA A 17 -22.05 1.93 3.18
CA ALA A 17 -21.44 3.06 2.51
C ALA A 17 -20.09 2.57 1.95
N ASP A 18 -20.08 2.26 0.66
CA ASP A 18 -18.89 1.81 -0.02
C ASP A 18 -17.95 3.01 -0.10
N SER A 19 -16.91 3.00 0.73
CA SER A 19 -15.89 4.05 0.75
C SER A 19 -15.08 4.12 -0.56
N GLY A 20 -15.40 3.30 -1.57
CA GLY A 20 -14.78 3.27 -2.89
C GLY A 20 -13.31 2.82 -2.87
N LEU A 21 -12.80 2.45 -1.69
CA LEU A 21 -11.45 1.95 -1.46
C LEU A 21 -11.52 0.45 -1.25
N ASP A 22 -10.61 -0.28 -1.90
CA ASP A 22 -10.48 -1.71 -1.66
C ASP A 22 -10.07 -1.99 -0.20
N PRO A 23 -10.42 -3.17 0.36
CA PRO A 23 -10.20 -3.47 1.78
C PRO A 23 -8.73 -3.37 2.22
N TYR A 24 -7.78 -3.68 1.33
CA TYR A 24 -6.36 -3.59 1.63
C TYR A 24 -5.93 -2.13 1.77
N THR A 25 -6.30 -1.29 0.80
CA THR A 25 -6.02 0.15 0.86
C THR A 25 -6.66 0.79 2.10
N ALA A 26 -7.89 0.41 2.43
CA ALA A 26 -8.56 0.89 3.64
C ALA A 26 -7.80 0.51 4.92
N ALA A 27 -7.34 -0.74 5.03
CA ALA A 27 -6.59 -1.21 6.20
C ALA A 27 -5.25 -0.48 6.37
N VAL A 28 -4.52 -0.29 5.27
CA VAL A 28 -3.22 0.38 5.29
C VAL A 28 -3.33 1.87 5.66
N LEU A 29 -4.39 2.55 5.21
CA LEU A 29 -4.61 3.98 5.48
C LEU A 29 -5.41 4.26 6.76
N ALA A 30 -5.99 3.23 7.38
CA ALA A 30 -6.80 3.34 8.59
C ALA A 30 -6.18 4.19 9.71
N PRO A 31 -4.85 4.19 9.96
CA PRO A 31 -4.25 5.03 11.00
C PRO A 31 -4.50 6.54 10.81
N CYS A 32 -4.70 7.01 9.58
CA CYS A 32 -4.92 8.43 9.28
C CYS A 32 -6.37 8.77 8.91
N MET A 33 -7.15 7.80 8.43
CA MET A 33 -8.52 8.05 7.95
C MET A 33 -9.55 8.28 9.07
N GLY A 34 -9.19 8.03 10.32
CA GLY A 34 -10.04 8.33 11.49
C GLY A 34 -9.98 9.79 11.99
N ILE A 35 -9.11 10.62 11.39
CA ILE A 35 -8.86 11.99 11.84
C ILE A 35 -9.89 12.97 11.25
N LYS A 36 -10.43 13.86 12.10
CA LYS A 36 -11.55 14.75 11.73
C LYS A 36 -11.15 15.97 10.90
N HIS A 37 -9.94 16.55 11.07
CA HIS A 37 -9.51 17.71 10.30
C HIS A 37 -8.49 17.36 9.23
N SER A 38 -8.66 17.97 8.04
CA SER A 38 -7.87 17.66 6.85
C SER A 38 -6.37 17.95 7.00
N VAL A 39 -5.99 18.97 7.78
CA VAL A 39 -4.57 19.30 8.00
C VAL A 39 -3.86 18.21 8.77
N GLU A 40 -4.49 17.67 9.82
CA GLU A 40 -3.92 16.58 10.61
C GLU A 40 -3.89 15.27 9.82
N VAL A 41 -4.89 15.03 8.95
CA VAL A 41 -4.85 13.90 8.00
C VAL A 41 -3.61 14.01 7.10
N MET A 42 -3.28 15.20 6.58
CA MET A 42 -2.10 15.38 5.74
C MET A 42 -0.81 15.08 6.50
N SER A 43 -0.67 15.62 7.72
CA SER A 43 0.51 15.35 8.56
C SER A 43 0.64 13.86 8.85
N CYS A 44 -0.46 13.20 9.21
CA CYS A 44 -0.47 11.76 9.45
C CYS A 44 -0.04 10.97 8.22
N LEU A 45 -0.52 11.32 7.02
CA LEU A 45 -0.14 10.64 5.78
C LEU A 45 1.36 10.81 5.47
N MET A 46 1.92 11.99 5.73
CA MET A 46 3.36 12.22 5.58
C MET A 46 4.16 11.34 6.54
N ASP A 47 3.80 11.37 7.83
CA ASP A 47 4.49 10.60 8.87
C ASP A 47 4.36 9.08 8.62
N LEU A 48 3.19 8.62 8.18
CA LEU A 48 2.94 7.23 7.84
C LEU A 48 3.73 6.80 6.60
N ALA A 49 3.85 7.65 5.58
CA ALA A 49 4.69 7.37 4.41
C ALA A 49 6.17 7.20 4.80
N ASP A 50 6.69 8.09 5.64
CA ASP A 50 8.06 8.00 6.15
C ASP A 50 8.27 6.76 7.01
N SER A 51 7.30 6.45 7.89
CA SER A 51 7.33 5.23 8.70
C SER A 51 7.34 3.97 7.82
N LYS A 52 6.50 3.93 6.77
CA LYS A 52 6.43 2.78 5.86
C LYS A 52 7.68 2.65 5.01
N LYS A 53 8.32 3.76 4.61
CA LYS A 53 9.63 3.70 3.94
C LYS A 53 10.69 3.07 4.85
N LYS A 54 10.76 3.49 6.10
CA LYS A 54 11.71 2.91 7.09
C LYS A 54 11.44 1.43 7.34
N GLU A 55 10.17 1.04 7.49
CA GLU A 55 9.77 -0.36 7.64
C GLU A 55 10.18 -1.16 6.39
N TYR A 56 9.88 -0.67 5.19
CA TYR A 56 10.26 -1.28 3.92
C TYR A 56 11.78 -1.53 3.81
N GLU A 57 12.60 -0.52 4.12
CA GLU A 57 14.06 -0.66 4.09
C GLU A 57 14.56 -1.67 5.13
N SER A 58 13.94 -1.72 6.31
CA SER A 58 14.26 -2.67 7.36
C SER A 58 13.89 -4.10 6.94
N GLN A 59 12.68 -4.30 6.43
CA GLN A 59 12.18 -5.61 6.01
C GLN A 59 12.96 -6.17 4.82
N PHE A 60 13.44 -5.31 3.91
CA PHE A 60 14.36 -5.76 2.87
C PHE A 60 15.66 -6.35 3.43
N LYS A 61 16.22 -5.76 4.50
CA LYS A 61 17.43 -6.30 5.13
C LYS A 61 17.18 -7.67 5.77
N VAL A 62 16.03 -7.82 6.44
CA VAL A 62 15.59 -9.10 7.02
C VAL A 62 15.42 -10.14 5.91
N TYR A 63 14.74 -9.78 4.82
CA TYR A 63 14.57 -10.66 3.67
C TYR A 63 15.90 -11.12 3.05
N LEU A 64 16.89 -10.22 2.90
CA LEU A 64 18.23 -10.62 2.42
C LEU A 64 18.94 -11.57 3.41
N GLN A 65 18.72 -11.43 4.71
CA GLN A 65 19.25 -12.37 5.71
C GLN A 65 18.58 -13.74 5.60
N ALA A 66 17.26 -13.77 5.33
CA ALA A 66 16.54 -15.02 5.08
C ALA A 66 17.11 -15.76 3.86
N ILE A 67 17.36 -15.06 2.74
CA ILE A 67 18.03 -15.63 1.56
C ILE A 67 19.40 -16.22 1.91
N ALA A 68 20.20 -15.50 2.71
CA ALA A 68 21.52 -15.97 3.13
C ALA A 68 21.47 -17.20 4.06
N SER A 69 20.33 -17.46 4.71
CA SER A 69 20.11 -18.61 5.59
C SER A 69 19.58 -19.86 4.87
N LEU A 70 19.20 -19.75 3.59
CA LEU A 70 18.73 -20.86 2.79
C LEU A 70 19.81 -21.96 2.68
N LYS A 71 19.39 -23.22 2.68
CA LYS A 71 20.29 -24.37 2.45
C LYS A 71 20.62 -24.56 0.97
N GLU A 72 21.12 -23.50 0.35
CA GLU A 72 21.54 -23.45 -1.05
C GLU A 72 23.06 -23.27 -1.13
N ASP A 73 23.64 -23.49 -2.31
CA ASP A 73 25.05 -23.20 -2.50
C ASP A 73 25.34 -21.70 -2.42
N GLN A 74 26.54 -21.34 -1.98
CA GLN A 74 26.93 -19.95 -1.75
C GLN A 74 26.84 -19.08 -3.02
N ARG A 75 27.11 -19.65 -4.20
CA ARG A 75 27.06 -18.91 -5.47
C ARG A 75 25.62 -18.56 -5.82
N ASP A 76 24.70 -19.48 -5.60
CA ASP A 76 23.28 -19.28 -5.87
C ASP A 76 22.66 -18.29 -4.87
N GLN A 77 23.02 -18.36 -3.58
CA GLN A 77 22.64 -17.34 -2.58
C GLN A 77 23.11 -15.93 -2.98
N GLN A 78 24.37 -15.79 -3.43
CA GLN A 78 24.91 -14.52 -3.91
C GLN A 78 24.14 -14.00 -5.13
N ARG A 79 23.88 -14.88 -6.10
CA ARG A 79 23.11 -14.54 -7.31
C ARG A 79 21.69 -14.09 -6.97
N MET A 80 21.02 -14.74 -6.03
CA MET A 80 19.70 -14.34 -5.54
C MET A 80 19.75 -12.95 -4.88
N THR A 81 20.70 -12.76 -3.97
CA THR A 81 20.91 -11.48 -3.27
C THR A 81 21.14 -10.32 -4.24
N GLU A 82 21.97 -10.50 -5.26
CA GLU A 82 22.23 -9.48 -6.28
C GLU A 82 20.99 -9.15 -7.12
N ARG A 83 20.20 -10.18 -7.49
CA ARG A 83 18.96 -9.99 -8.23
C ARG A 83 17.93 -9.22 -7.41
N GLU A 84 17.79 -9.55 -6.12
CA GLU A 84 16.85 -8.87 -5.23
C GLU A 84 17.25 -7.41 -4.95
N LYS A 85 18.55 -7.12 -4.84
CA LYS A 85 19.04 -5.72 -4.77
C LYS A 85 18.66 -4.92 -6.01
N LYS A 86 18.88 -5.47 -7.21
CA LYS A 86 18.47 -4.81 -8.47
C LYS A 86 16.95 -4.66 -8.59
N ALA A 87 16.20 -5.68 -8.17
CA ALA A 87 14.74 -5.62 -8.15
C ALA A 87 14.24 -4.51 -7.21
N LYS A 88 14.89 -4.33 -6.06
CA LYS A 88 14.59 -3.23 -5.14
C LYS A 88 14.84 -1.86 -5.78
N GLU A 89 16.00 -1.66 -6.41
CA GLU A 89 16.31 -0.41 -7.10
C GLU A 89 15.25 -0.08 -8.17
N GLY A 90 14.86 -1.07 -8.98
CA GLY A 90 13.80 -0.92 -9.97
C GLY A 90 12.44 -0.60 -9.34
N TRP A 91 12.12 -1.24 -8.22
CA TRP A 91 10.88 -0.99 -7.48
C TRP A 91 10.82 0.42 -6.88
N ASP A 92 11.94 0.91 -6.33
CA ASP A 92 12.05 2.27 -5.78
C ASP A 92 11.77 3.32 -6.86
N ILE A 93 12.44 3.18 -8.01
CA ILE A 93 12.26 4.07 -9.16
C ILE A 93 10.84 3.99 -9.71
N TYR A 94 10.29 2.78 -9.85
CA TYR A 94 8.92 2.58 -10.31
C TYR A 94 7.91 3.26 -9.37
N THR A 95 8.06 3.05 -8.05
CA THR A 95 7.14 3.57 -7.03
C THR A 95 7.13 5.09 -7.06
N GLU A 96 8.30 5.73 -7.04
CA GLU A 96 8.40 7.19 -7.07
C GLU A 96 7.77 7.77 -8.34
N ASN A 97 8.19 7.28 -9.51
CA ASN A 97 7.69 7.80 -10.79
C ASN A 97 6.19 7.53 -11.00
N SER A 98 5.71 6.35 -10.63
CA SER A 98 4.28 6.01 -10.75
C SER A 98 3.42 6.86 -9.83
N CYS A 99 3.86 7.09 -8.59
CA CYS A 99 3.13 7.94 -7.65
C CYS A 99 3.17 9.42 -8.07
N MET A 100 4.28 9.91 -8.62
CA MET A 100 4.33 11.26 -9.21
C MET A 100 3.39 11.37 -10.42
N ALA A 101 3.36 10.37 -11.31
CA ALA A 101 2.49 10.35 -12.48
C ALA A 101 1.00 10.39 -12.09
N ALA A 102 0.62 9.70 -11.01
CA ALA A 102 -0.76 9.66 -10.51
C ALA A 102 -1.29 11.03 -10.04
N VAL A 103 -0.38 11.98 -9.77
CA VAL A 103 -0.69 13.32 -9.27
C VAL A 103 -0.31 14.44 -10.25
N THR A 104 0.16 14.12 -11.46
CA THR A 104 0.62 15.12 -12.45
C THR A 104 -0.43 16.19 -12.79
N LEU A 105 -1.71 15.85 -12.73
CA LEU A 105 -2.82 16.78 -13.02
C LEU A 105 -3.24 17.64 -11.82
N TYR A 106 -2.61 17.45 -10.65
CA TYR A 106 -2.95 18.18 -9.42
C TYR A 106 -1.93 19.29 -9.18
N GLU A 107 -2.39 20.41 -8.63
CA GLU A 107 -1.50 21.48 -8.17
C GLU A 107 -0.64 20.98 -7.00
N LYS A 108 0.69 21.00 -7.16
CA LYS A 108 1.67 20.42 -6.23
C LYS A 108 1.49 20.83 -4.76
N GLU A 109 1.12 22.08 -4.52
CA GLU A 109 0.97 22.61 -3.16
C GLU A 109 -0.39 22.36 -2.51
N ARG A 110 -1.34 21.79 -3.26
CA ARG A 110 -2.68 21.51 -2.72
C ARG A 110 -2.71 20.21 -1.93
N PHE A 111 -3.60 20.17 -0.94
CA PHE A 111 -3.89 18.99 -0.15
C PHE A 111 -4.17 17.76 -1.01
N ALA A 112 -4.94 17.90 -2.10
CA ALA A 112 -5.29 16.80 -2.99
C ALA A 112 -4.07 16.15 -3.67
N TYR A 113 -3.06 16.94 -4.07
CA TYR A 113 -1.80 16.42 -4.61
C TYR A 113 -1.07 15.61 -3.53
N LYS A 114 -0.85 16.23 -2.36
CA LYS A 114 -0.06 15.63 -1.27
C LYS A 114 -0.72 14.35 -0.75
N ALA A 115 -2.02 14.38 -0.47
CA ALA A 115 -2.76 13.22 0.01
C ALA A 115 -2.71 12.05 -0.99
N LYS A 116 -2.94 12.32 -2.28
CA LYS A 116 -2.91 11.26 -3.30
C LYS A 116 -1.50 10.69 -3.50
N TYR A 117 -0.48 11.54 -3.47
CA TYR A 117 0.92 11.11 -3.55
C TYR A 117 1.30 10.22 -2.37
N TYR A 118 1.07 10.67 -1.13
CA TYR A 118 1.44 9.90 0.06
C TYR A 118 0.63 8.61 0.20
N ASN A 119 -0.66 8.60 -0.15
CA ASN A 119 -1.45 7.38 -0.21
C ASN A 119 -0.80 6.36 -1.15
N CYS A 120 -0.39 6.79 -2.35
CA CYS A 120 0.28 5.91 -3.32
C CYS A 120 1.60 5.34 -2.77
N ILE A 121 2.42 6.17 -2.13
CA ILE A 121 3.68 5.75 -1.51
C ILE A 121 3.43 4.72 -0.41
N ILE A 122 2.51 5.01 0.51
CA ILE A 122 2.14 4.13 1.63
C ILE A 122 1.68 2.76 1.12
N ILE A 123 0.81 2.73 0.10
CA ILE A 123 0.27 1.50 -0.46
C ILE A 123 1.38 0.66 -1.09
N ASN A 124 2.25 1.26 -1.90
CA ASN A 124 3.32 0.53 -2.58
C ASN A 124 4.35 -0.03 -1.60
N TYR A 125 4.78 0.76 -0.60
CA TYR A 125 5.68 0.25 0.43
C TYR A 125 5.05 -0.84 1.27
N SER A 126 3.77 -0.71 1.64
CA SER A 126 3.07 -1.76 2.39
C SER A 126 2.98 -3.07 1.60
N LYS A 127 2.69 -3.01 0.29
CA LYS A 127 2.64 -4.22 -0.56
C LYS A 127 4.00 -4.92 -0.63
N ARG A 128 5.08 -4.12 -0.69
CA ARG A 128 6.43 -4.68 -0.78
C ARG A 128 6.93 -5.20 0.56
N ILE A 129 6.53 -4.57 1.67
CA ILE A 129 6.72 -5.09 3.03
C ILE A 129 6.05 -6.47 3.18
N ASP A 130 4.79 -6.59 2.77
CA ASP A 130 4.05 -7.85 2.87
C ASP A 130 4.68 -8.95 2.02
N PHE A 131 5.17 -8.60 0.82
CA PHE A 131 5.96 -9.51 0.00
C PHE A 131 7.20 -10.00 0.76
N TYR A 132 8.01 -9.09 1.33
CA TYR A 132 9.22 -9.49 2.06
C TYR A 132 8.90 -10.38 3.26
N LYS A 133 7.89 -10.04 4.06
CA LYS A 133 7.47 -10.84 5.22
C LYS A 133 6.94 -12.22 4.84
N LYS A 134 6.26 -12.33 3.69
CA LYS A 134 5.71 -13.59 3.21
C LYS A 134 6.80 -14.53 2.68
N GLU A 135 7.81 -13.97 2.04
CA GLU A 135 8.93 -14.71 1.45
C GLU A 135 10.14 -14.82 2.42
N GLU A 136 9.96 -14.44 3.70
CA GLU A 136 10.84 -14.87 4.79
C GLU A 136 10.64 -16.39 4.98
N PHE A 137 11.56 -17.17 4.40
CA PHE A 137 11.55 -18.64 4.41
C PHE A 137 11.71 -19.25 5.82
#